data_AF-A0A067NTY6-F1
#
_entry.id   AF-A0A067NTY6-F1
#
_cell.length_a   1.000
_cell.length_b   1.000
_cell.length_c   1.000
_cell.angle_alpha   90.00
_cell.angle_beta   90.00
_cell.angle_gamma   90.00
#
_symmetry.space_group_name_H-M   'P 1'
#
loop_
_entity.id
_entity.type
_entity.pdbx_description
1 polymer ?
#
loop_
_entity_poly.entity_id
_entity_poly.type
_entity_poly.pdbx_seq_one_letter_code
_entity_poly.pdbx_strand_id
1 'polypeptide(L)'
;MPPERTEKLVQRTLDGKVASSSSSKAPSKPSKSKSKSKGPPRVYTDAILTIQPKFADLILKKEKNHEFRKYHLREGVVRLWLYETAPTSALTYIIETGPPKEPGEVQDSTGIGNDDFDAGKKESKFGYPVLGLLRLPKALTVNDMEKFGLATPQGYYYATQSLVDGQPLDSMERVF
;
A
#
# COMPACT_ATOMS: atom_id res chain seq x y z
N MET A 1 -36.26 27.23 29.10
CA MET A 1 -35.65 27.12 30.45
C MET A 1 -36.73 26.56 31.38
N PRO A 2 -36.50 25.55 32.24
CA PRO A 2 -35.44 24.54 32.32
C PRO A 2 -36.03 23.09 32.46
N PRO A 3 -35.24 22.03 32.73
CA PRO A 3 -35.52 20.61 32.45
C PRO A 3 -35.83 19.74 33.69
N GLU A 4 -36.40 18.54 33.50
CA GLU A 4 -36.39 17.43 34.48
C GLU A 4 -35.44 16.33 33.95
N ARG A 5 -34.28 16.06 34.56
CA ARG A 5 -33.94 15.50 35.89
C ARG A 5 -34.12 13.97 35.96
N THR A 6 -32.96 13.35 36.05
CA THR A 6 -32.57 11.96 36.22
C THR A 6 -33.15 11.30 37.46
N GLU A 7 -33.47 10.00 37.36
CA GLU A 7 -33.45 9.09 38.52
C GLU A 7 -32.60 7.85 38.24
N LYS A 8 -31.68 7.60 39.17
CA LYS A 8 -30.79 6.44 39.27
C LYS A 8 -31.46 5.38 40.12
N LEU A 9 -31.55 4.14 39.61
CA LEU A 9 -31.94 2.99 40.42
C LEU A 9 -30.69 2.40 41.09
N VAL A 10 -30.63 2.54 42.42
CA VAL A 10 -29.72 1.81 43.31
C VAL A 10 -30.44 0.55 43.76
N GLN A 11 -29.87 -0.62 43.55
CA GLN A 11 -30.27 -1.85 44.24
C GLN A 11 -29.26 -2.18 45.35
N ARG A 12 -29.80 -2.30 46.55
CA ARG A 12 -29.15 -2.81 47.76
C ARG A 12 -29.16 -4.33 47.75
N THR A 13 -28.11 -4.95 48.25
CA THR A 13 -28.19 -6.28 48.87
C THR A 13 -27.57 -6.24 50.26
N LEU A 14 -28.28 -6.88 51.18
CA LEU A 14 -27.94 -7.15 52.56
C LEU A 14 -27.18 -8.48 52.56
N ASP A 15 -26.06 -8.56 53.28
CA ASP A 15 -25.67 -9.70 54.13
C ASP A 15 -24.26 -9.46 54.66
N GLY A 16 -24.15 -9.34 55.98
CA GLY A 16 -22.91 -9.06 56.69
C GLY A 16 -22.07 -10.31 56.92
N LYS A 17 -20.79 -10.25 56.53
CA LYS A 17 -19.72 -11.00 57.19
C LYS A 17 -18.36 -10.33 56.96
N VAL A 18 -17.65 -10.04 58.06
CA VAL A 18 -16.28 -9.55 58.09
C VAL A 18 -15.39 -10.63 58.70
N ALA A 19 -14.32 -11.03 57.99
CA ALA A 19 -13.08 -11.61 58.52
C ALA A 19 -12.04 -11.66 57.36
N SER A 20 -11.10 -10.72 57.35
CA SER A 20 -9.65 -10.90 57.62
C SER A 20 -8.84 -11.60 56.52
N SER A 21 -7.93 -10.84 55.89
CA SER A 21 -6.47 -11.11 55.94
C SER A 21 -5.66 -10.24 54.96
N SER A 22 -4.64 -9.61 55.53
CA SER A 22 -3.35 -9.23 54.93
C SER A 22 -3.29 -8.49 53.59
N SER A 23 -2.96 -7.20 53.74
CA SER A 23 -2.09 -6.41 52.86
C SER A 23 -0.90 -7.19 52.27
N SER A 24 -0.71 -7.08 50.96
CA SER A 24 0.63 -6.94 50.37
C SER A 24 0.55 -6.16 49.05
N LYS A 25 1.19 -4.99 49.07
CA LYS A 25 1.33 -4.04 47.96
C LYS A 25 2.48 -4.55 47.09
N ALA A 26 2.16 -5.13 45.93
CA ALA A 26 3.19 -5.52 44.96
C ALA A 26 3.59 -4.30 44.11
N PRO A 27 4.89 -3.99 43.95
CA PRO A 27 5.34 -2.91 43.08
C PRO A 27 5.13 -3.31 41.61
N SER A 28 4.46 -2.45 40.86
CA SER A 28 4.32 -2.56 39.41
C SER A 28 5.71 -2.53 38.75
N LYS A 29 6.10 -3.65 38.14
CA LYS A 29 7.27 -3.70 37.25
C LYS A 29 7.11 -2.65 36.14
N PRO A 30 8.15 -1.88 35.80
CA PRO A 30 8.09 -0.99 34.64
C PRO A 30 7.92 -1.86 33.39
N SER A 31 6.83 -1.61 32.66
CA SER A 31 6.62 -2.18 31.33
C SER A 31 7.75 -1.66 30.44
N LYS A 32 8.69 -2.54 30.09
CA LYS A 32 9.63 -2.30 28.99
C LYS A 32 8.78 -2.06 27.74
N SER A 33 8.62 -0.80 27.35
CA SER A 33 8.18 -0.43 26.02
C SER A 33 9.19 -1.04 25.04
N LYS A 34 8.82 -2.15 24.39
CA LYS A 34 9.56 -2.64 23.23
C LYS A 34 9.57 -1.49 22.22
N SER A 35 10.72 -0.85 22.05
CA SER A 35 10.96 -0.01 20.88
C SER A 35 10.71 -0.90 19.67
N LYS A 36 9.61 -0.67 18.94
CA LYS A 36 9.44 -1.25 17.61
C LYS A 36 10.66 -0.77 16.82
N SER A 37 11.54 -1.69 16.43
CA SER A 37 12.57 -1.37 15.44
C SER A 37 11.84 -0.78 14.25
N LYS A 38 12.11 0.49 13.94
CA LYS A 38 11.58 1.09 12.72
C LYS A 38 12.17 0.26 11.58
N GLY A 39 11.29 -0.28 10.73
CA GLY A 39 11.72 -0.97 9.51
C GLY A 39 12.56 -0.04 8.61
N PRO A 40 13.10 -0.55 7.50
CA PRO A 40 13.91 0.26 6.60
C PRO A 40 13.15 1.53 6.17
N PRO A 41 13.84 2.69 6.04
CA PRO A 41 13.22 3.94 5.64
C PRO A 41 12.52 3.80 4.29
N ARG A 42 11.32 4.37 4.17
CA ARG A 42 10.44 4.24 3.00
C ARG A 42 10.42 5.52 2.17
N VAL A 43 10.41 5.35 0.86
CA VAL A 43 10.26 6.43 -0.13
C VAL A 43 8.81 6.43 -0.60
N TYR A 44 8.05 7.44 -0.18
CA TYR A 44 6.59 7.45 -0.39
C TYR A 44 6.16 7.97 -1.77
N THR A 45 7.09 8.49 -2.56
CA THR A 45 6.89 8.82 -3.99
C THR A 45 6.87 7.58 -4.88
N ASP A 46 7.30 6.43 -4.34
CA ASP A 46 7.60 5.21 -5.07
C ASP A 46 6.83 4.04 -4.44
N ALA A 47 5.87 3.48 -5.18
CA ALA A 47 5.11 2.32 -4.75
C ALA A 47 5.54 1.08 -5.53
N ILE A 48 5.59 -0.08 -4.88
CA ILE A 48 5.80 -1.38 -5.52
C ILE A 48 4.46 -2.09 -5.62
N LEU A 49 4.09 -2.47 -6.85
CA LEU A 49 2.83 -3.09 -7.19
C LEU A 49 3.05 -4.46 -7.83
N THR A 50 2.24 -5.44 -7.43
CA THR A 50 2.21 -6.74 -8.12
C THR A 50 1.33 -6.65 -9.38
N ILE A 51 1.81 -7.16 -10.51
CA ILE A 51 1.08 -7.20 -11.79
C ILE A 51 1.26 -8.58 -12.45
N GLN A 52 0.26 -9.04 -13.23
CA GLN A 52 0.45 -10.24 -14.05
C GLN A 52 1.25 -9.89 -15.31
N PRO A 53 2.16 -10.76 -15.78
CA PRO A 53 2.99 -10.50 -16.97
C PRO A 53 2.19 -10.01 -18.19
N LYS A 54 1.04 -10.63 -18.46
CA LYS A 54 0.16 -10.21 -19.57
C LYS A 54 -0.25 -8.74 -19.52
N PHE A 55 -0.42 -8.15 -18.33
CA PHE A 55 -0.79 -6.73 -18.21
C PHE A 55 0.43 -5.82 -18.30
N ALA A 56 1.61 -6.28 -17.85
CA ALA A 56 2.87 -5.59 -18.10
C ALA A 56 3.16 -5.51 -19.61
N ASP A 57 2.89 -6.59 -20.36
CA ASP A 57 3.01 -6.61 -21.82
C ASP A 57 2.07 -5.60 -22.51
N LEU A 58 0.82 -5.46 -22.04
CA LEU A 58 -0.10 -4.46 -22.58
C LEU A 58 0.37 -3.02 -22.30
N ILE A 59 1.00 -2.78 -21.15
CA ILE A 59 1.61 -1.48 -20.83
C ILE A 59 2.81 -1.23 -21.74
N LEU A 60 3.67 -2.24 -21.94
CA LEU A 60 4.82 -2.16 -22.83
C LEU A 60 4.42 -1.81 -24.27
N LYS A 61 3.31 -2.39 -24.75
CA LYS A 61 2.73 -2.11 -26.08
C LYS A 61 1.95 -0.80 -26.15
N LYS A 62 1.81 -0.06 -25.03
CA LYS A 62 0.97 1.14 -24.88
C LYS A 62 -0.52 0.89 -25.12
N GLU A 63 -0.97 -0.35 -25.12
CA GLU A 63 -2.39 -0.72 -25.25
C GLU A 63 -3.13 -0.53 -23.92
N LYS A 64 -2.43 -0.68 -22.79
CA LYS A 64 -2.93 -0.35 -21.45
C LYS A 64 -2.26 0.92 -20.95
N ASN A 65 -3.00 2.03 -20.95
CA ASN A 65 -2.49 3.35 -20.58
C ASN A 65 -2.88 3.80 -19.16
N HIS A 66 -3.63 2.98 -18.42
CA HIS A 66 -3.93 3.20 -16.99
C HIS A 66 -3.74 1.91 -16.21
N GLU A 67 -3.13 1.99 -15.02
CA GLU A 67 -3.08 0.92 -14.04
C GLU A 67 -4.22 1.07 -13.03
N PHE A 68 -5.08 0.06 -12.88
CA PHE A 68 -6.32 0.17 -12.10
C PHE A 68 -6.21 -0.54 -10.76
N ARG A 69 -6.55 0.12 -9.65
CA ARG A 69 -6.52 -0.46 -8.29
C ARG A 69 -7.79 -0.16 -7.50
N LYS A 70 -8.10 -1.05 -6.56
CA LYS A 70 -9.22 -0.90 -5.60
C LYS A 70 -8.91 0.12 -4.49
N TYR A 71 -7.62 0.39 -4.25
CA TYR A 71 -7.12 1.24 -3.18
C TYR A 71 -6.45 2.49 -3.74
N HIS A 72 -6.53 3.56 -2.96
CA HIS A 72 -5.82 4.80 -3.22
C HIS A 72 -4.40 4.68 -2.67
N LEU A 73 -3.40 5.02 -3.48
CA LEU A 73 -2.00 5.17 -3.05
C LEU A 73 -1.84 6.51 -2.33
N ARG A 74 -0.74 6.73 -1.62
CA ARG A 74 -0.53 8.05 -1.00
C ARG A 74 -0.47 9.14 -2.07
N GLU A 75 -1.00 10.31 -1.76
CA GLU A 75 -0.78 11.50 -2.58
C GLU A 75 0.72 11.76 -2.76
N GLY A 76 1.11 12.16 -3.97
CA GLY A 76 2.51 12.40 -4.35
C GLY A 76 3.27 11.16 -4.82
N VAL A 77 2.63 9.98 -4.94
CA VAL A 77 3.22 8.87 -5.70
C VAL A 77 3.36 9.26 -7.16
N VAL A 78 4.59 9.17 -7.66
CA VAL A 78 4.96 9.49 -9.05
C VAL A 78 5.56 8.30 -9.78
N ARG A 79 5.87 7.20 -9.07
CA ARG A 79 6.47 6.00 -9.65
C ARG A 79 5.84 4.73 -9.10
N LEU A 80 5.52 3.81 -10.01
CA LEU A 80 5.01 2.46 -9.70
C LEU A 80 6.00 1.42 -10.21
N TRP A 81 6.72 0.78 -9.29
CA TRP A 81 7.62 -0.33 -9.57
C TRP A 81 6.79 -1.60 -9.74
N LEU A 82 6.88 -2.23 -10.90
CA LEU A 82 6.07 -3.38 -11.27
C LEU A 82 6.79 -4.69 -10.95
N TYR A 83 6.28 -5.40 -9.96
CA TYR A 83 6.63 -6.78 -9.68
C TYR A 83 5.74 -7.69 -10.50
N GLU A 84 6.29 -8.33 -11.53
CA GLU A 84 5.58 -9.31 -12.32
C GLU A 84 5.44 -10.63 -11.55
N THR A 85 4.23 -11.19 -11.51
CA THR A 85 3.99 -12.52 -10.95
C THR A 85 4.61 -13.62 -11.81
N ALA A 86 4.42 -14.88 -11.41
CA ALA A 86 4.84 -16.03 -12.21
C ALA A 86 4.36 -15.92 -13.69
N PRO A 87 5.16 -16.36 -14.66
CA PRO A 87 6.46 -17.03 -14.49
C PRO A 87 7.65 -16.08 -14.18
N THR A 88 7.54 -14.77 -14.43
CA THR A 88 8.64 -13.81 -14.29
C THR A 88 9.15 -13.69 -12.86
N SER A 89 8.24 -13.52 -11.89
CA SER A 89 8.54 -13.45 -10.44
C SER A 89 9.67 -12.45 -10.08
N ALA A 90 9.62 -11.26 -10.67
CA ALA A 90 10.67 -10.25 -10.54
C ALA A 90 10.13 -8.83 -10.72
N LEU A 91 10.87 -7.85 -10.17
CA LEU A 91 10.69 -6.43 -10.46
C LEU A 91 11.32 -6.12 -11.83
N THR A 92 10.54 -5.59 -12.77
CA THR A 92 10.98 -5.48 -14.18
C THR A 92 10.86 -4.08 -14.75
N TYR A 93 9.80 -3.37 -14.41
CA TYR A 93 9.49 -2.05 -14.96
C TYR A 93 9.17 -1.03 -13.88
N ILE A 94 9.23 0.24 -14.26
CA ILE A 94 8.71 1.36 -13.48
C ILE A 94 7.81 2.17 -14.38
N ILE A 95 6.56 2.37 -13.95
CA ILE A 95 5.66 3.34 -14.56
C ILE A 95 5.92 4.69 -13.91
N GLU A 96 6.14 5.71 -14.72
CA GLU A 96 5.94 7.10 -14.29
C GLU A 96 4.46 7.42 -14.32
N THR A 97 3.93 7.93 -13.21
CA THR A 97 2.49 8.16 -13.04
C THR A 97 2.20 9.54 -12.46
N GLY A 98 0.91 9.90 -12.50
CA GLY A 98 0.39 11.15 -11.94
C GLY A 98 -0.76 10.88 -10.96
N PRO A 99 -1.53 11.92 -10.62
CA PRO A 99 -2.74 11.78 -9.80
C PRO A 99 -3.69 10.72 -10.36
N PRO A 100 -4.31 9.89 -9.50
CA PRO A 100 -5.25 8.88 -9.95
C PRO A 100 -6.53 9.51 -10.51
N LYS A 101 -7.16 8.78 -11.44
CA LYS A 101 -8.48 9.04 -11.99
C LYS A 101 -9.55 8.18 -11.32
N GLU A 102 -10.72 8.73 -11.07
CA GLU A 102 -11.91 7.99 -10.65
C GLU A 102 -12.77 7.58 -11.86
N PRO A 103 -13.73 6.63 -11.70
CA PRO A 103 -14.66 6.27 -12.77
C PRO A 103 -15.37 7.48 -13.37
N GLY A 104 -15.23 7.66 -14.69
CA GLY A 104 -15.81 8.76 -15.46
C GLY A 104 -14.82 9.87 -15.77
N GLU A 105 -13.60 9.82 -15.21
CA GLU A 105 -12.56 10.83 -15.39
C GLU A 105 -11.44 10.43 -16.35
N VAL A 106 -11.36 9.16 -16.79
CA VAL A 106 -10.35 8.73 -17.76
C VAL A 106 -10.68 9.31 -19.14
N GLN A 107 -11.92 9.15 -19.59
CA GLN A 107 -12.49 9.75 -20.81
C GLN A 107 -11.63 9.54 -22.07
N ASP A 108 -11.00 8.37 -22.15
CA ASP A 108 -10.12 7.97 -23.25
C ASP A 108 -10.36 6.49 -23.59
N SER A 109 -11.06 6.24 -24.68
CA SER A 109 -11.40 4.87 -25.12
C SER A 109 -10.27 4.12 -25.81
N THR A 110 -9.07 4.72 -25.97
CA THR A 110 -7.95 4.05 -26.64
C THR A 110 -7.26 2.99 -25.77
N GLY A 111 -7.35 3.12 -24.44
CA GLY A 111 -6.71 2.23 -23.49
C GLY A 111 -7.59 1.04 -23.09
N ILE A 112 -6.97 -0.14 -22.99
CA ILE A 112 -7.66 -1.38 -22.63
C ILE A 112 -8.35 -1.26 -21.27
N GLY A 113 -9.68 -1.34 -21.34
CA GLY A 113 -10.59 -1.35 -20.22
C GLY A 113 -10.83 0.02 -19.58
N ASN A 114 -10.50 1.12 -20.25
CA ASN A 114 -10.85 2.46 -19.81
C ASN A 114 -12.37 2.64 -19.82
N ASP A 115 -13.07 2.26 -20.89
CA ASP A 115 -14.53 2.36 -20.98
C ASP A 115 -15.25 1.58 -19.86
N ASP A 116 -14.77 0.37 -19.54
CA ASP A 116 -15.32 -0.43 -18.44
C ASP A 116 -15.04 0.20 -17.07
N PHE A 117 -13.89 0.85 -16.91
CA PHE A 117 -13.57 1.57 -15.68
C PHE A 117 -14.48 2.78 -15.51
N ASP A 118 -14.60 3.61 -16.55
CA ASP A 118 -15.42 4.81 -16.53
C ASP A 118 -16.91 4.52 -16.38
N ALA A 119 -17.40 3.42 -16.96
CA ALA A 119 -18.76 2.95 -16.77
C ALA A 119 -19.00 2.30 -15.38
N GLY A 120 -18.02 2.26 -14.49
CA GLY A 120 -18.14 1.65 -13.16
C GLY A 120 -18.29 0.12 -13.17
N LYS A 121 -17.90 -0.55 -14.27
CA LYS A 121 -18.02 -2.01 -14.43
C LYS A 121 -16.84 -2.78 -13.84
N LYS A 122 -15.80 -2.08 -13.39
CA LYS A 122 -14.63 -2.65 -12.71
C LYS A 122 -14.75 -2.49 -11.20
N GLU A 123 -14.22 -3.45 -10.45
CA GLU A 123 -14.11 -3.33 -8.99
C GLU A 123 -13.06 -2.29 -8.55
N SER A 124 -12.15 -1.92 -9.46
CA SER A 124 -11.15 -0.88 -9.24
C SER A 124 -11.80 0.49 -9.10
N LYS A 125 -11.24 1.32 -8.22
CA LYS A 125 -11.75 2.66 -7.91
C LYS A 125 -10.83 3.78 -8.38
N PHE A 126 -9.58 3.45 -8.69
CA PHE A 126 -8.55 4.42 -9.06
C PHE A 126 -7.77 3.92 -10.27
N GLY A 127 -7.64 4.76 -11.30
CA GLY A 127 -6.83 4.54 -12.48
C GLY A 127 -5.60 5.46 -12.48
N TYR A 128 -4.42 4.88 -12.34
CA TYR A 128 -3.14 5.60 -12.39
C TYR A 128 -2.67 5.72 -13.83
N PRO A 129 -2.53 6.93 -14.39
CA PRO A 129 -2.11 7.09 -15.77
C PRO A 129 -0.68 6.60 -15.97
N VAL A 130 -0.43 5.92 -17.08
CA VAL A 130 0.90 5.50 -17.52
C VAL A 130 1.50 6.62 -18.38
N LEU A 131 2.28 7.50 -17.76
CA LEU A 131 2.89 8.66 -18.42
C LEU A 131 4.22 8.30 -19.10
N GLY A 132 4.90 7.31 -18.57
CA GLY A 132 6.16 6.79 -19.10
C GLY A 132 6.46 5.41 -18.55
N LEU A 133 7.36 4.70 -19.22
CA LEU A 133 7.80 3.37 -18.81
C LEU A 133 9.32 3.27 -18.87
N LEU A 134 9.91 2.92 -17.73
CA LEU A 134 11.32 2.58 -17.59
C LEU A 134 11.44 1.06 -17.41
N ARG A 135 12.49 0.48 -17.98
CA ARG A 135 12.84 -0.93 -17.81
C ARG A 135 14.12 -1.06 -16.99
N LEU A 136 14.10 -1.93 -15.97
CA LEU A 136 15.30 -2.24 -15.21
C LEU A 136 16.30 -2.98 -16.12
N PRO A 137 17.59 -2.63 -16.11
CA PRO A 137 18.62 -3.33 -16.90
C PRO A 137 18.71 -4.81 -16.55
N LYS A 138 18.43 -5.15 -15.29
CA LYS A 138 18.32 -6.51 -14.79
C LYS A 138 17.06 -6.62 -13.94
N ALA A 139 16.20 -7.58 -14.27
CA ALA A 139 15.05 -7.90 -13.45
C ALA A 139 15.50 -8.34 -12.03
N LEU A 140 14.88 -7.78 -10.99
CA LEU A 140 15.21 -8.10 -9.60
C LEU A 140 14.31 -9.22 -9.10
N THR A 141 14.90 -10.39 -8.88
CA THR A 141 14.20 -11.53 -8.28
C THR A 141 13.83 -11.24 -6.82
N VAL A 142 12.98 -12.09 -6.22
CA VAL A 142 12.67 -12.02 -4.78
C VAL A 142 13.95 -11.98 -3.93
N ASN A 143 14.94 -12.82 -4.25
CA ASN A 143 16.23 -12.85 -3.53
C ASN A 143 17.03 -11.55 -3.69
N ASP A 144 16.90 -10.85 -4.82
CA ASP A 144 17.53 -9.55 -5.00
C ASP A 144 16.78 -8.46 -4.22
N MET A 145 15.44 -8.52 -4.20
CA MET A 145 14.59 -7.61 -3.42
C MET A 145 14.84 -7.72 -1.91
N GLU A 146 15.11 -8.91 -1.39
CA GLU A 146 15.43 -9.14 0.03
C GLU A 146 16.67 -8.34 0.48
N LYS A 147 17.66 -8.16 -0.41
CA LYS A 147 18.86 -7.34 -0.15
C LYS A 147 18.51 -5.86 0.08
N PHE A 148 17.38 -5.40 -0.46
CA PHE A 148 16.84 -4.05 -0.27
C PHE A 148 15.83 -3.96 0.88
N GLY A 149 15.68 -5.04 1.69
CA GLY A 149 14.73 -5.10 2.79
C GLY A 149 13.27 -5.23 2.33
N LEU A 150 13.05 -5.84 1.17
CA LEU A 150 11.75 -6.04 0.55
C LEU A 150 11.41 -7.52 0.49
N ALA A 151 10.11 -7.82 0.58
CA ALA A 151 9.56 -9.15 0.38
C ALA A 151 8.60 -9.12 -0.81
N THR A 152 8.15 -10.28 -1.29
CA THR A 152 7.16 -10.35 -2.38
C THR A 152 5.90 -9.53 -2.04
N PRO A 153 5.43 -8.63 -2.91
CA PRO A 153 4.27 -7.79 -2.59
C PRO A 153 2.96 -8.59 -2.59
N GLN A 154 2.24 -8.52 -1.47
CA GLN A 154 0.85 -8.97 -1.35
C GLN A 154 -0.08 -7.75 -1.51
N GLY A 155 -0.15 -7.21 -2.74
CA GLY A 155 -0.88 -5.98 -3.05
C GLY A 155 0.06 -4.85 -3.42
N TYR A 156 0.33 -3.95 -2.48
CA TYR A 156 1.34 -2.90 -2.63
C TYR A 156 2.06 -2.58 -1.32
N TYR A 157 3.23 -1.97 -1.44
CA TYR A 157 3.90 -1.25 -0.37
C TYR A 157 4.83 -0.18 -0.96
N TYR A 158 5.36 0.72 -0.13
CA TYR A 158 6.30 1.75 -0.60
C TYR A 158 7.72 1.22 -0.68
N ALA A 159 8.47 1.68 -1.69
CA ALA A 159 9.86 1.33 -1.89
C ALA A 159 10.71 1.69 -0.66
N THR A 160 11.81 0.98 -0.45
CA THR A 160 12.82 1.36 0.54
C THR A 160 13.78 2.38 -0.06
N GLN A 161 14.37 3.22 0.79
CA GLN A 161 15.45 4.11 0.37
C GLN A 161 16.58 3.34 -0.32
N SER A 162 16.92 2.17 0.23
CA SER A 162 17.95 1.29 -0.34
C SER A 162 17.65 0.81 -1.75
N LEU A 163 16.38 0.56 -2.10
CA LEU A 163 16.01 0.18 -3.47
C LEU A 163 16.22 1.37 -4.42
N VAL A 164 15.70 2.54 -4.07
CA VAL A 164 15.74 3.74 -4.93
C VAL A 164 17.19 4.20 -5.15
N ASP A 165 18.00 4.20 -4.09
CA ASP A 165 19.42 4.56 -4.18
C ASP A 165 20.23 3.49 -4.95
N GLY A 166 19.88 2.21 -4.75
CA GLY A 166 20.55 1.08 -5.38
C GLY A 166 20.16 0.82 -6.83
N GLN A 167 19.07 1.42 -7.31
CA GLN A 167 18.54 1.32 -8.67
C GLN A 167 18.20 2.72 -9.19
N PRO A 168 19.22 3.56 -9.49
CA PRO A 168 18.99 4.92 -9.95
C PRO A 168 18.31 4.93 -11.32
N LEU A 169 17.36 5.85 -11.52
CA LEU A 169 16.56 5.91 -12.75
C LEU A 169 17.40 6.15 -14.00
N ASP A 170 18.49 6.91 -13.88
CA ASP A 170 19.42 7.21 -14.98
C ASP A 170 20.14 5.97 -15.51
N SER A 171 20.15 4.87 -14.74
CA SER A 171 20.68 3.58 -15.19
C SER A 171 19.68 2.73 -15.97
N MET A 172 18.41 3.16 -16.06
CA MET A 172 17.32 2.39 -16.65
C MET A 172 17.10 2.74 -18.12
N GLU A 173 16.57 1.78 -18.86
CA GLU A 173 16.17 1.99 -20.26
C GLU A 173 14.80 2.70 -20.31
N ARG A 174 14.75 3.88 -20.94
CA ARG A 174 13.48 4.55 -21.25
C ARG A 174 12.82 3.87 -22.44
N VAL A 175 11.67 3.23 -22.20
CA VAL A 175 10.87 2.62 -23.26
C VAL A 175 10.04 3.68 -23.99
N PHE A 176 9.37 4.55 -23.22
CA PHE A 176 8.64 5.72 -23.69
C PHE A 176 8.40 6.71 -22.56
#